data_AF-A0A926XDY8-F1
#
_entry.id   AF-A0A926XDY8-F1
#
_cell.length_a   1.000
_cell.length_b   1.000
_cell.length_c   1.000
_cell.angle_alpha   90.00
_cell.angle_beta   90.00
_cell.angle_gamma   90.00
#
_symmetry.space_group_name_H-M   'P 1'
#
loop_
_entity.id
_entity.type
_entity.pdbx_description
1 polymer ?
#
loop_
_entity_poly.entity_id
_entity_poly.type
_entity_poly.pdbx_seq_one_letter_code
_entity_poly.pdbx_strand_id
1 'polypeptide(L)'
;MPRQLSACPNNLENLTLLLLRDLPSYANRVNQRARRRSRKVDISSSSVIIAGRPEFEPLSLGPGQYTPTTPAELAAAPKQLFITTLERQYTAGKAIELQQYHWLFLAQTDSGWSLALMFSRTGSSLGGRPPTPPRDSSNGIIGQAVRNWLQDCRVGKVRSL
;
A
#
# COMPACT_ATOMS: atom_id res chain seq x y z
N MET A 1 7.66 -11.58 29.98
CA MET A 1 6.75 -10.50 29.55
C MET A 1 5.81 -11.08 28.48
N PRO A 2 4.52 -11.33 28.76
CA PRO A 2 3.60 -11.80 27.73
C PRO A 2 3.38 -10.68 26.72
N ARG A 3 3.62 -10.99 25.44
CA ARG A 3 3.42 -10.07 24.31
C ARG A 3 1.91 -9.90 24.14
N GLN A 4 1.34 -8.76 24.53
CA GLN A 4 -0.07 -8.46 24.24
C GLN A 4 -0.27 -8.55 22.71
N LEU A 5 -0.98 -9.58 22.28
CA LEU A 5 -1.42 -9.77 20.91
C LEU A 5 -2.60 -8.81 20.72
N SER A 6 -2.37 -7.66 20.09
CA SER A 6 -3.48 -6.79 19.70
C SER A 6 -4.25 -7.40 18.54
N ALA A 7 -5.58 -7.44 18.64
CA ALA A 7 -6.44 -7.85 17.55
C ALA A 7 -6.29 -6.89 16.36
N CYS A 8 -6.23 -7.45 15.14
CA CYS A 8 -6.20 -6.65 13.92
C CYS A 8 -7.45 -5.76 13.85
N PRO A 9 -7.33 -4.43 13.66
CA PRO A 9 -8.51 -3.56 13.67
C PRO A 9 -9.49 -3.91 12.55
N ASN A 10 -10.77 -4.00 12.90
CA ASN A 10 -11.85 -4.12 11.91
C ASN A 10 -12.18 -2.76 11.29
N ASN A 11 -12.01 -1.66 12.03
CA ASN A 11 -12.19 -0.31 11.51
C ASN A 11 -11.06 0.03 10.51
N LEU A 12 -11.46 0.46 9.30
CA LEU A 12 -10.55 0.70 8.18
C LEU A 12 -9.56 1.83 8.46
N GLU A 13 -9.96 2.90 9.15
CA GLU A 13 -9.09 4.04 9.44
C GLU A 13 -7.97 3.62 10.39
N ASN A 14 -8.32 2.95 11.49
CA ASN A 14 -7.36 2.44 12.47
C ASN A 14 -6.41 1.40 11.85
N LEU A 15 -6.94 0.50 11.02
CA LEU A 15 -6.15 -0.45 10.24
C LEU A 15 -5.13 0.30 9.36
N THR A 16 -5.58 1.33 8.66
CA THR A 16 -4.77 2.10 7.71
C THR A 16 -3.67 2.88 8.42
N LEU A 17 -3.95 3.48 9.58
CA LEU A 17 -2.94 4.18 10.38
C LEU A 17 -1.79 3.25 10.79
N LEU A 18 -2.11 2.04 11.26
CA LEU A 18 -1.10 1.04 11.60
C LEU A 18 -0.36 0.53 10.36
N LEU A 19 -1.07 0.30 9.25
CA LEU A 19 -0.48 -0.11 7.98
C LEU A 19 0.55 0.90 7.53
N LEU A 20 0.21 2.19 7.49
CA LEU A 20 1.09 3.24 6.97
C LEU A 20 2.32 3.48 7.85
N ARG A 21 2.17 3.35 9.17
CA ARG A 21 3.30 3.37 10.10
C ARG A 21 4.35 2.30 9.74
N ASP A 22 3.89 1.08 9.43
CA ASP A 22 4.76 -0.07 9.22
C ASP A 22 5.16 -0.28 7.73
N LEU A 23 4.43 0.36 6.81
CA LEU A 23 4.55 0.14 5.36
C LEU A 23 5.98 0.32 4.85
N PRO A 24 6.75 1.36 5.21
CA PRO A 24 8.14 1.49 4.78
C PRO A 24 9.00 0.27 5.15
N SER A 25 8.83 -0.25 6.37
CA SER A 25 9.58 -1.42 6.85
C SER A 25 9.22 -2.69 6.09
N TYR A 26 7.92 -2.92 5.81
CA TYR A 26 7.48 -4.09 5.04
C TYR A 26 7.92 -3.98 3.56
N ALA A 27 7.80 -2.81 2.95
CA ALA A 27 8.22 -2.55 1.57
C ALA A 27 9.73 -2.74 1.39
N ASN A 28 10.54 -2.21 2.30
CA ASN A 28 11.99 -2.36 2.25
C ASN A 28 12.44 -3.82 2.42
N ARG A 29 11.71 -4.62 3.21
CA ARG A 29 11.94 -6.06 3.31
C ARG A 29 11.64 -6.80 2.01
N VAL A 30 10.54 -6.46 1.35
CA VAL A 30 10.19 -7.01 0.02
C VAL A 30 11.27 -6.63 -1.00
N ASN A 31 11.68 -5.35 -1.03
CA ASN A 31 12.77 -4.87 -1.89
C ASN A 31 14.07 -5.64 -1.70
N GLN A 32 14.52 -5.80 -0.46
CA GLN A 32 15.74 -6.55 -0.16
C GLN A 32 15.64 -8.01 -0.61
N ARG A 33 14.49 -8.67 -0.39
CA ARG A 33 14.26 -10.04 -0.84
C ARG A 33 14.29 -10.15 -2.37
N ALA A 34 13.63 -9.22 -3.07
CA ALA A 34 13.60 -9.19 -4.53
C ALA A 34 15.02 -9.03 -5.13
N ARG A 35 15.85 -8.14 -4.57
CA ARG A 35 17.25 -7.98 -5.00
C ARG A 35 18.08 -9.24 -4.82
N ARG A 36 18.00 -9.88 -3.65
CA ARG A 36 18.70 -11.15 -3.39
C ARG A 36 18.35 -12.24 -4.40
N ARG A 37 17.09 -12.28 -4.86
CA ARG A 37 16.62 -13.25 -5.84
C ARG A 37 17.11 -12.97 -7.26
N SER A 38 17.23 -11.70 -7.64
CA SER A 38 17.61 -11.28 -8.99
C SER A 38 19.09 -11.53 -9.33
N ARG A 39 20.00 -11.54 -8.35
CA ARG A 39 21.48 -11.64 -8.51
C ARG A 39 22.12 -10.62 -9.47
N LYS A 40 21.37 -9.70 -10.09
CA LYS A 40 21.91 -8.58 -10.88
C LYS A 40 22.16 -7.38 -9.97
N VAL A 41 23.40 -6.92 -9.94
CA VAL A 41 23.89 -5.77 -9.14
C VAL A 41 23.25 -4.45 -9.57
N ASP A 42 22.71 -4.38 -10.80
CA ASP A 42 22.19 -3.14 -11.42
C ASP A 42 20.70 -2.86 -11.21
N ILE A 43 19.99 -3.58 -10.33
CA ILE A 43 18.65 -3.14 -9.93
C ILE A 43 18.81 -1.93 -9.03
N SER A 44 18.51 -0.75 -9.60
CA SER A 44 18.47 0.55 -8.91
C SER A 44 17.96 0.38 -7.49
N SER A 45 18.80 0.71 -6.51
CA SER A 45 18.44 0.45 -5.14
C SER A 45 17.38 1.44 -4.69
N SER A 46 16.11 1.05 -4.67
CA SER A 46 15.02 1.83 -4.09
C SER A 46 14.72 1.46 -2.64
N SER A 47 14.38 2.46 -1.83
CA SER A 47 13.86 2.30 -0.48
C SER A 47 12.70 3.25 -0.23
N VAL A 48 11.62 2.76 0.35
CA VAL A 48 10.52 3.59 0.84
C VAL A 48 10.97 4.27 2.11
N ILE A 49 10.87 5.60 2.16
CA ILE A 49 11.23 6.42 3.31
C ILE A 49 10.01 6.58 4.22
N ILE A 50 8.91 7.07 3.65
CA ILE A 50 7.70 7.42 4.40
C ILE A 50 6.45 7.15 3.57
N ALA A 51 5.36 6.83 4.26
CA ALA A 51 4.01 6.80 3.70
C ALA A 51 3.24 8.04 4.17
N GLY A 52 2.59 8.73 3.23
CA GLY A 52 1.82 9.93 3.49
C GLY A 52 0.45 9.65 4.11
N ARG A 53 -0.32 10.72 4.34
CA ARG A 53 -1.67 10.65 4.91
C ARG A 53 -2.62 9.88 3.98
N PRO A 54 -3.49 9.00 4.52
CA PRO A 54 -4.50 8.32 3.72
C PRO A 54 -5.66 9.25 3.37
N GLU A 55 -6.27 8.97 2.22
CA GLU A 55 -7.56 9.53 1.79
C GLU A 55 -8.53 8.38 1.50
N PHE A 56 -9.75 8.49 2.02
CA PHE A 56 -10.77 7.44 1.97
C PHE A 56 -11.90 7.78 0.99
N GLU A 57 -11.93 9.02 0.48
CA GLU A 57 -12.90 9.40 -0.53
C GLU A 57 -12.67 8.60 -1.82
N PRO A 58 -13.66 7.81 -2.29
CA PRO A 58 -13.52 7.03 -3.50
C PRO A 58 -13.42 7.94 -4.72
N LEU A 59 -12.76 7.47 -5.77
CA LEU A 59 -12.75 8.21 -7.04
C LEU A 59 -14.14 8.12 -7.67
N SER A 60 -14.73 9.27 -7.98
CA SER A 60 -15.92 9.32 -8.82
C SER A 60 -15.56 8.78 -10.21
N LEU A 61 -16.26 7.73 -10.64
CA LEU A 61 -16.15 7.12 -11.98
C LEU A 61 -17.12 7.81 -12.97
N GLY A 62 -17.73 8.92 -12.56
CA GLY A 62 -18.72 9.63 -13.37
C GLY A 62 -20.09 8.95 -13.40
N PRO A 63 -20.98 9.37 -14.31
CA PRO A 63 -22.33 8.82 -14.44
C PRO A 63 -22.30 7.34 -14.86
N GLY A 64 -23.23 6.54 -14.33
CA GLY A 64 -23.33 5.09 -14.61
C GLY A 64 -22.63 4.19 -13.58
N GLN A 65 -22.17 4.75 -12.46
CA GLN A 65 -21.68 3.95 -11.34
C GLN A 65 -22.78 3.07 -10.75
N TYR A 66 -22.43 1.81 -10.47
CA TYR A 66 -23.22 0.96 -9.59
C TYR A 66 -23.11 1.49 -8.17
N THR A 67 -24.16 2.12 -7.67
CA THR A 67 -24.33 2.43 -6.25
C THR A 67 -24.97 1.22 -5.58
N PRO A 68 -24.27 0.53 -4.65
CA PRO A 68 -24.86 -0.54 -3.86
C PRO A 68 -26.18 -0.05 -3.26
N THR A 69 -27.26 -0.79 -3.49
CA THR A 69 -28.60 -0.38 -3.03
C THR A 69 -28.97 -1.01 -1.70
N THR A 70 -28.26 -2.06 -1.30
CA THR A 70 -28.49 -2.76 -0.03
C THR A 70 -27.29 -2.63 0.92
N PRO A 71 -27.52 -2.64 2.25
CA PRO A 71 -26.44 -2.65 3.23
C PRO A 71 -25.47 -3.83 3.08
N ALA A 72 -25.97 -4.99 2.64
CA ALA A 72 -25.17 -6.19 2.40
C ALA A 72 -24.19 -6.00 1.22
N GLU A 73 -24.66 -5.41 0.11
CA GLU A 73 -23.79 -5.08 -1.02
C GLU A 73 -22.75 -4.01 -0.65
N LEU A 74 -23.15 -3.02 0.14
CA LEU A 74 -22.23 -1.97 0.60
C LEU A 74 -21.13 -2.51 1.52
N ALA A 75 -21.46 -3.54 2.33
CA ALA A 75 -20.50 -4.23 3.17
C ALA A 75 -19.55 -5.13 2.35
N ALA A 76 -20.05 -5.77 1.30
CA ALA A 76 -19.26 -6.64 0.41
C ALA A 76 -18.37 -5.85 -0.57
N ALA A 77 -18.75 -4.61 -0.90
CA ALA A 77 -18.00 -3.76 -1.83
C ALA A 77 -16.58 -3.43 -1.31
N PRO A 78 -15.54 -3.56 -2.14
CA PRO A 78 -14.18 -3.16 -1.76
C PRO A 78 -14.13 -1.69 -1.34
N LYS A 79 -13.42 -1.42 -0.24
CA LYS A 79 -13.14 -0.07 0.22
C LYS A 79 -11.93 0.48 -0.50
N GLN A 80 -12.08 1.66 -1.08
CA GLN A 80 -11.01 2.37 -1.76
C GLN A 80 -10.21 3.18 -0.74
N LEU A 81 -8.89 3.14 -0.88
CA LEU A 81 -7.95 3.89 -0.07
C LEU A 81 -6.88 4.48 -0.99
N PHE A 82 -6.64 5.78 -0.89
CA PHE A 82 -5.56 6.45 -1.57
C PHE A 82 -4.44 6.80 -0.60
N ILE A 83 -3.20 6.47 -0.98
CA ILE A 83 -2.00 6.78 -0.19
C ILE A 83 -0.89 7.28 -1.10
N THR A 84 0.07 7.96 -0.51
CA THR A 84 1.32 8.35 -1.18
C THR A 84 2.51 7.74 -0.46
N THR A 85 3.59 7.48 -1.19
CA THR A 85 4.87 7.12 -0.58
C THR A 85 5.99 7.96 -1.18
N LEU A 86 6.99 8.27 -0.35
CA LEU A 86 8.24 8.85 -0.82
C LEU A 86 9.30 7.76 -0.87
N GLU A 87 9.86 7.55 -2.04
CA GLU A 87 10.90 6.58 -2.29
C GLU A 87 12.21 7.27 -2.65
N ARG A 88 13.32 6.76 -2.12
CA ARG A 88 14.66 7.13 -2.56
C ARG A 88 15.22 6.03 -3.42
N GLN A 89 15.62 6.38 -4.64
CA GLN A 89 16.28 5.48 -5.58
C GLN A 89 17.70 5.96 -5.80
N TYR A 90 18.66 5.03 -5.80
CA TYR A 90 20.03 5.33 -6.21
C TYR A 90 20.25 4.86 -7.65
N THR A 91 20.67 5.80 -8.49
CA THR A 91 21.00 5.55 -9.90
C THR A 91 22.34 6.23 -10.20
N ALA A 92 23.32 5.49 -10.74
CA ALA A 92 24.65 6.01 -11.08
C ALA A 92 25.32 6.80 -9.93
N GLY A 93 25.20 6.31 -8.69
CA GLY A 93 25.78 6.94 -7.49
C GLY A 93 25.03 8.17 -6.98
N LYS A 94 23.95 8.60 -7.63
CA LYS A 94 23.11 9.73 -7.18
C LYS A 94 21.81 9.23 -6.58
N ALA A 95 21.41 9.83 -5.45
CA ALA A 95 20.09 9.64 -4.87
C ALA A 95 19.09 10.57 -5.56
N ILE A 96 17.99 9.99 -6.04
CA ILE A 96 16.82 10.73 -6.49
C ILE A 96 15.64 10.34 -5.62
N GLU A 97 14.73 11.29 -5.38
CA GLU A 97 13.50 11.04 -4.63
C GLU A 97 12.31 11.02 -5.59
N LEU A 98 11.43 10.04 -5.40
CA LEU A 98 10.27 9.78 -6.23
C LEU A 98 9.04 9.72 -5.34
N GLN A 99 8.01 10.48 -5.70
CA GLN A 99 6.71 10.35 -5.06
C GLN A 99 5.87 9.34 -5.83
N GLN A 100 5.40 8.31 -5.14
CA GLN A 100 4.48 7.33 -5.69
C GLN A 100 3.09 7.58 -5.13
N TYR A 101 2.08 7.36 -5.97
CA TYR A 101 0.68 7.47 -5.62
C TYR A 101 0.04 6.10 -5.80
N HIS A 102 -0.75 5.66 -4.83
CA HIS A 102 -1.31 4.32 -4.81
C HIS A 102 -2.80 4.37 -4.51
N TRP A 103 -3.57 3.61 -5.29
CA TRP A 103 -4.97 3.31 -5.02
C TRP A 103 -5.06 1.86 -4.59
N LEU A 104 -5.48 1.62 -3.36
CA LEU A 104 -5.68 0.32 -2.78
C LEU A 104 -7.18 0.03 -2.74
N PHE A 105 -7.54 -1.20 -3.07
CA PHE A 105 -8.90 -1.71 -2.95
C PHE A 105 -8.88 -2.86 -1.96
N LEU A 106 -9.40 -2.61 -0.77
CA LEU A 106 -9.42 -3.58 0.33
C LEU A 106 -10.80 -4.22 0.42
N ALA A 107 -10.86 -5.54 0.38
CA ALA A 107 -12.07 -6.31 0.58
C ALA A 107 -12.09 -6.88 2.00
N GLN A 108 -13.25 -6.82 2.64
CA GLN A 108 -13.47 -7.50 3.92
C GLN A 108 -13.82 -8.95 3.64
N THR A 109 -13.08 -9.88 4.25
CA THR A 109 -13.31 -11.33 4.15
C THR A 109 -13.60 -11.90 5.54
N ASP A 110 -14.03 -13.17 5.62
CA ASP A 110 -14.24 -13.86 6.90
C ASP A 110 -12.98 -13.90 7.77
N SER A 111 -11.80 -13.86 7.13
CA SER A 111 -10.50 -13.83 7.80
C SER A 111 -10.01 -12.42 8.15
N GLY A 112 -10.75 -11.37 7.77
CA GLY A 112 -10.37 -9.96 7.90
C GLY A 112 -10.05 -9.27 6.57
N TRP A 113 -9.42 -8.11 6.63
CA TRP A 113 -9.09 -7.29 5.47
C TRP A 113 -8.06 -7.95 4.54
N SER A 114 -8.33 -7.90 3.24
CA SER A 114 -7.47 -8.42 2.18
C SER A 114 -7.31 -7.41 1.04
N LEU A 115 -6.14 -7.36 0.42
CA LEU A 115 -5.89 -6.55 -0.76
C LEU A 115 -6.48 -7.22 -2.00
N ALA A 116 -7.53 -6.66 -2.57
CA ALA A 116 -8.10 -7.13 -3.84
C ALA A 116 -7.24 -6.66 -5.01
N LEU A 117 -7.11 -5.34 -5.17
CA LEU A 117 -6.43 -4.70 -6.29
C LEU A 117 -5.62 -3.49 -5.79
N MET A 118 -4.58 -3.14 -6.54
CA MET A 118 -3.81 -1.93 -6.33
C MET A 118 -3.34 -1.33 -7.66
N PHE A 119 -3.51 -0.03 -7.81
CA PHE A 119 -2.91 0.72 -8.91
C PHE A 119 -1.88 1.70 -8.39
N SER A 120 -0.89 2.02 -9.21
CA SER A 120 0.08 3.06 -8.86
C SER A 120 0.50 3.89 -10.05
N ARG A 121 0.87 5.13 -9.76
CA ARG A 121 1.56 6.03 -10.69
C ARG A 121 2.75 6.69 -10.00
N THR A 122 3.75 7.04 -10.80
CA THR A 122 4.96 7.72 -10.34
C THR A 122 4.86 9.19 -10.72
N GLY A 123 4.99 10.08 -9.74
CA GLY A 123 5.17 11.51 -9.96
C GLY A 123 6.64 11.89 -10.03
N SER A 124 6.90 13.07 -10.60
CA SER A 124 8.19 13.73 -10.50
C SER A 124 8.23 14.58 -9.23
N SER A 125 9.26 14.44 -8.41
CA SER A 125 9.53 15.31 -7.25
C SER A 125 10.00 16.71 -7.67
N LEU A 126 10.61 16.82 -8.85
CA LEU A 126 10.99 18.07 -9.49
C LEU A 126 9.87 18.44 -10.47
N GLY A 127 9.08 19.47 -10.14
CA GLY A 127 7.93 19.90 -10.93
C GLY A 127 8.23 20.05 -12.43
N GLY A 128 7.24 19.78 -13.27
CA GLY A 128 7.34 19.99 -14.73
C GLY A 128 7.21 18.74 -15.60
N ARG A 129 7.10 17.53 -15.02
CA ARG A 129 6.74 16.32 -15.78
C ARG A 129 5.40 15.77 -15.31
N PRO A 130 4.48 15.43 -16.24
CA PRO A 130 3.23 14.80 -15.86
C PRO A 130 3.52 13.44 -15.19
N PRO A 131 2.69 13.03 -14.22
CA PRO A 131 2.82 11.72 -13.61
C PRO A 131 2.61 10.62 -14.64
N THR A 132 3.21 9.45 -14.41
CA THR A 132 3.04 8.31 -15.31
C THR A 132 1.58 7.83 -15.32
N PRO A 133 1.13 7.14 -16.40
CA PRO A 133 -0.16 6.50 -16.41
C PRO A 133 -0.28 5.49 -15.25
N PRO A 134 -1.45 5.39 -14.59
CA PRO A 134 -1.70 4.36 -13.58
C PRO A 134 -1.50 2.96 -14.15
N ARG A 135 -0.83 2.09 -13.39
CA ARG A 135 -0.60 0.68 -13.74
C ARG A 135 -1.00 -0.21 -12.58
N ASP A 136 -1.49 -1.41 -12.88
CA ASP A 136 -1.70 -2.44 -11.85
C ASP A 136 -0.35 -2.74 -11.17
N SER A 137 -0.33 -2.58 -9.86
CA SER A 137 0.82 -2.77 -8.99
C SER A 137 0.50 -3.71 -7.82
N SER A 138 -0.60 -4.47 -7.92
CA SER A 138 -1.07 -5.46 -6.95
C SER A 138 -0.03 -6.50 -6.56
N ASN A 139 0.88 -6.80 -7.50
CA ASN A 139 2.01 -7.72 -7.34
C ASN A 139 3.37 -7.00 -7.21
N GLY A 140 3.38 -5.67 -7.20
CA GLY A 140 4.56 -4.84 -6.98
C GLY A 140 5.00 -4.83 -5.52
N ILE A 141 6.08 -4.09 -5.23
CA ILE A 141 6.70 -4.03 -3.89
C ILE A 141 5.70 -3.58 -2.82
N ILE A 142 5.00 -2.47 -3.06
CA ILE A 142 4.00 -1.93 -2.13
C ILE A 142 2.82 -2.90 -1.98
N GLY A 143 2.34 -3.50 -3.07
CA GLY A 143 1.22 -4.44 -3.03
C GLY A 143 1.55 -5.69 -2.21
N GLN A 144 2.74 -6.26 -2.40
CA GLN A 144 3.24 -7.37 -1.59
C GLN A 144 3.47 -6.96 -0.13
N ALA A 145 3.97 -5.75 0.12
CA ALA A 145 4.17 -5.24 1.48
C ALA A 145 2.84 -5.15 2.24
N VAL A 146 1.80 -4.60 1.60
CA VAL A 146 0.44 -4.52 2.15
C VAL A 146 -0.12 -5.91 2.42
N ARG A 147 -0.02 -6.85 1.47
CA ARG A 147 -0.49 -8.24 1.69
C ARG A 147 0.20 -8.90 2.89
N ASN A 148 1.52 -8.78 2.98
CA ASN A 148 2.30 -9.34 4.07
C ASN A 148 1.91 -8.70 5.41
N TRP A 149 1.74 -7.39 5.44
CA TRP A 149 1.32 -6.67 6.64
C TRP A 149 -0.09 -7.08 7.08
N LEU A 150 -1.06 -7.15 6.15
CA LEU A 150 -2.42 -7.60 6.46
C LEU A 150 -2.44 -9.05 6.99
N GLN A 151 -1.59 -9.92 6.44
CA GLN A 151 -1.42 -11.27 6.96
C GLN A 151 -0.89 -11.26 8.40
N ASP A 152 0.18 -10.51 8.65
CA ASP A 152 0.80 -10.42 9.97
C ASP A 152 -0.12 -9.74 11.01
N CYS A 153 -0.96 -8.79 10.57
CA CYS A 153 -2.00 -8.18 11.38
C CYS A 153 -3.04 -9.22 11.83
N ARG A 154 -3.59 -10.00 10.88
CA ARG A 154 -4.58 -11.05 11.17
C ARG A 154 -4.09 -12.11 12.15
N VAL A 155 -2.80 -12.45 12.12
CA VAL A 155 -2.19 -13.41 13.05
C VAL A 155 -1.59 -12.76 14.31
N GLY A 156 -1.87 -11.47 14.57
CA GLY A 156 -1.51 -10.77 15.81
C GLY A 156 -0.03 -10.41 15.96
N LYS A 157 0.75 -10.35 14.87
CA LYS A 157 2.18 -9.99 14.93
C LYS A 157 2.45 -8.49 14.88
N VAL A 158 1.46 -7.69 14.46
CA VAL A 158 1.53 -6.23 14.43
C VAL A 158 1.23 -5.69 15.82
N ARG A 159 2.02 -4.68 16.26
CA ARG A 159 1.78 -3.96 17.51
C ARG A 159 0.70 -2.90 17.31
N SER A 160 -0.23 -2.77 18.25
CA SER A 160 -1.16 -1.63 18.31
C SER A 160 -0.42 -0.29 18.49
N LEU A 161 -1.15 0.81 18.32
CA LEU A 161 -0.72 2.14 18.75
C LEU A 161 -0.69 2.19 20.29
#